data_AF-A0A7Y8JX79-F1
#
_entry.id   AF-A0A7Y8JX79-F1
#
_cell.length_a   1.000
_cell.length_b   1.000
_cell.length_c   1.000
_cell.angle_alpha   90.00
_cell.angle_beta   90.00
_cell.angle_gamma   90.00
#
_symmetry.space_group_name_H-M   'P 1'
#
loop_
_entity.id
_entity.type
_entity.pdbx_description
1 polymer ?
#
loop_
_entity_poly.entity_id
_entity_poly.type
_entity_poly.pdbx_seq_one_letter_code
_entity_poly.pdbx_strand_id
1 'polypeptide(L)'
;MTGPEGRPAGDHRSAERIIEQSPVLKHFLDNRDNYHLIDELMMQMGDWTGANPDAESRANAAYDLDKVLRFIDNVDDRTLNCSRNRNGYIDGFCANGYGTADNSEVRLLQAFSYKGYEVLRYLRT
;
A
#
# COMPACT_ATOMS: atom_id res chain seq x y z
N MET A 1 -17.00 1.00 -2.01
CA MET A 1 -16.29 1.23 -0.74
C MET A 1 -15.62 2.58 -0.88
N THR A 2 -15.89 3.48 0.06
CA THR A 2 -14.91 4.51 0.39
C THR A 2 -13.76 3.80 1.10
N GLY A 3 -12.53 4.23 0.85
CA GLY A 3 -11.36 3.69 1.54
C GLY A 3 -11.38 4.00 3.04
N PRO A 4 -10.37 3.54 3.80
CA PRO A 4 -10.11 4.14 5.10
C PRO A 4 -9.91 5.65 4.95
N GLU A 5 -10.38 6.40 5.95
CA GLU A 5 -10.28 7.86 6.03
C GLU A 5 -9.42 8.23 7.26
N GLY A 6 -8.26 7.58 7.37
CA GLY A 6 -7.35 7.70 8.49
C GLY A 6 -7.57 6.71 9.63
N ARG A 7 -6.82 6.93 10.72
CA ARG A 7 -6.81 6.07 11.91
C ARG A 7 -8.17 6.09 12.61
N PRO A 8 -8.64 4.97 13.18
CA PRO A 8 -9.87 4.93 13.95
C PRO A 8 -9.75 5.75 15.24
N ALA A 9 -10.88 6.19 15.77
CA ALA A 9 -10.91 6.93 17.03
C ALA A 9 -10.19 6.16 18.16
N GLY A 10 -9.29 6.84 18.86
CA GLY A 10 -8.47 6.27 19.95
C GLY A 10 -7.15 5.63 19.50
N ASP A 11 -6.88 5.53 18.21
CA ASP A 11 -5.56 5.16 17.71
C ASP A 11 -4.66 6.40 17.63
N HIS A 12 -3.69 6.48 18.55
CA HIS A 12 -2.74 7.58 18.69
C HIS A 12 -1.33 7.22 18.21
N ARG A 13 -1.15 6.11 17.48
CA ARG A 13 0.17 5.68 17.00
C ARG A 13 0.70 6.64 15.95
N SER A 14 1.94 7.10 16.07
CA SER A 14 2.57 7.92 15.04
C SER A 14 2.74 7.17 13.71
N ALA A 15 3.03 7.89 12.62
CA ALA A 15 3.33 7.30 11.32
C ALA A 15 4.46 6.26 11.41
N GLU A 16 5.53 6.58 12.14
CA GLU A 16 6.68 5.70 12.36
C GLU A 16 6.26 4.42 13.10
N ARG A 17 5.42 4.54 14.14
CA ARG A 17 4.91 3.38 14.87
C ARG A 17 4.01 2.49 14.01
N ILE A 18 3.23 3.08 13.11
CA ILE A 18 2.40 2.33 12.16
C ILE A 18 3.29 1.55 11.18
N ILE A 19 4.30 2.20 10.60
CA ILE A 19 5.26 1.58 9.70
C ILE A 19 6.01 0.44 10.39
N GLU A 20 6.53 0.66 11.60
CA GLU A 20 7.27 -0.36 12.37
C GLU A 20 6.44 -1.61 12.69
N GLN A 21 5.13 -1.46 12.90
CA GLN A 21 4.22 -2.54 13.29
C GLN A 21 3.58 -3.25 12.08
N SER A 22 3.89 -2.82 10.87
CA SER A 22 3.36 -3.41 9.64
C SER A 22 4.48 -3.98 8.78
N PRO A 23 4.64 -5.32 8.75
CA PRO A 23 5.64 -5.96 7.90
C PRO A 23 5.49 -5.56 6.42
N VAL A 24 4.27 -5.58 5.87
CA VAL A 24 4.03 -5.25 4.46
C VAL A 24 4.35 -3.80 4.13
N LEU A 25 3.96 -2.86 5.00
CA LEU A 25 4.28 -1.45 4.80
C LEU A 25 5.78 -1.20 4.92
N LYS A 26 6.44 -1.81 5.90
CA LYS A 26 7.89 -1.71 6.07
C LYS A 26 8.64 -2.27 4.85
N HIS A 27 8.30 -3.47 4.41
CA HIS A 27 8.91 -4.09 3.23
C HIS A 27 8.63 -3.31 1.95
N PHE A 28 7.44 -2.73 1.82
CA PHE A 28 7.12 -1.83 0.71
C PHE A 28 8.03 -0.60 0.68
N LEU A 29 8.21 0.09 1.82
CA LEU A 29 9.04 1.30 1.91
C LEU A 29 10.55 1.00 1.80
N ASP A 30 10.99 -0.17 2.26
CA ASP A 30 12.38 -0.61 2.16
C ASP A 30 12.76 -1.05 0.73
N ASN A 31 11.77 -1.37 -0.13
CA ASN A 31 11.99 -1.81 -1.50
C ASN A 31 12.03 -0.62 -2.48
N ARG A 32 13.22 -0.38 -3.05
CA ARG A 32 13.46 0.71 -4.02
C ARG A 32 12.66 0.58 -5.31
N ASP A 33 12.26 -0.63 -5.68
CA ASP A 33 11.45 -0.87 -6.88
C ASP A 33 10.04 -0.25 -6.75
N ASN A 34 9.63 0.17 -5.55
CA ASN A 34 8.35 0.85 -5.33
C ASN A 34 8.43 2.37 -5.47
N TYR A 35 9.62 2.96 -5.60
CA TYR A 35 9.80 4.42 -5.46
C TYR A 35 9.03 5.22 -6.52
N HIS A 36 8.82 4.65 -7.72
CA HIS A 36 8.02 5.31 -8.77
C HIS A 36 6.53 5.41 -8.45
N LEU A 37 6.03 4.68 -7.43
CA LEU A 37 4.63 4.73 -7.00
C LEU A 37 4.38 5.75 -5.89
N ILE A 38 5.42 6.23 -5.22
CA ILE A 38 5.29 6.96 -3.96
C ILE A 38 4.50 8.26 -4.15
N ASP A 39 4.86 9.08 -5.14
CA ASP A 39 4.20 10.36 -5.39
C ASP A 39 2.69 10.19 -5.70
N GLU A 40 2.36 9.19 -6.51
CA GLU A 40 0.98 8.89 -6.89
C GLU A 40 0.16 8.34 -5.73
N LEU A 41 0.76 7.48 -4.91
CA LEU A 41 0.13 7.01 -3.68
C LEU A 41 -0.11 8.17 -2.71
N MET A 42 0.86 9.07 -2.53
CA MET A 42 0.68 10.27 -1.70
C MET A 42 -0.46 11.16 -2.20
N MET A 43 -0.68 11.26 -3.51
CA MET A 43 -1.84 11.99 -4.04
C MET A 43 -3.18 11.37 -3.64
N GLN A 44 -3.26 10.06 -3.42
CA GLN A 44 -4.49 9.36 -3.05
C GLN A 44 -4.82 9.45 -1.55
N MET A 45 -3.80 9.47 -0.70
CA MET A 45 -3.95 9.20 0.75
C MET A 45 -3.16 10.18 1.64
N GLY A 46 -2.44 11.13 1.04
CA GLY A 46 -1.65 12.13 1.73
C GLY A 46 -0.18 11.72 1.92
N ASP A 47 0.65 12.69 2.32
CA ASP A 47 2.07 12.50 2.58
C ASP A 47 2.30 11.96 4.00
N TRP A 48 2.76 10.71 4.08
CA TRP A 48 3.11 10.01 5.33
C TRP A 48 4.55 10.24 5.79
N THR A 49 5.37 10.99 5.03
CA THR A 49 6.78 11.22 5.31
C THR A 49 7.00 12.46 6.16
N GLY A 50 8.20 12.61 6.73
CA GLY A 50 8.59 13.78 7.51
C GLY A 50 8.60 15.12 6.75
N ALA A 51 8.37 15.12 5.42
CA ALA A 51 8.19 16.35 4.66
C ALA A 51 6.87 17.06 5.00
N ASN A 52 5.82 16.30 5.35
CA ASN A 52 4.57 16.85 5.87
C ASN A 52 4.74 17.26 7.34
N PRO A 53 4.59 18.54 7.74
CA PRO A 53 4.80 18.98 9.12
C PRO A 53 3.67 18.51 10.08
N ASP A 54 2.48 18.18 9.56
CA ASP A 54 1.34 17.74 10.38
C ASP A 54 1.47 16.25 10.76
N ALA A 55 1.77 15.99 12.03
CA ALA A 55 1.96 14.64 12.54
C ALA A 55 0.69 13.76 12.51
N GLU A 56 -0.48 14.36 12.67
CA GLU A 56 -1.75 13.64 12.63
C GLU A 56 -2.09 13.26 11.20
N SER A 57 -1.89 14.19 10.26
CA SER A 57 -2.04 13.92 8.82
C SER A 57 -1.09 12.81 8.35
N ARG A 58 0.20 12.86 8.72
CA ARG A 58 1.17 11.80 8.38
C ARG A 58 0.72 10.43 8.87
N ALA A 59 0.26 10.35 10.11
CA ALA A 59 -0.10 9.10 10.72
C ALA A 59 -1.40 8.51 10.16
N ASN A 60 -2.35 9.37 9.75
CA ASN A 60 -3.52 8.94 9.00
C ASN A 60 -3.15 8.42 7.61
N ALA A 61 -2.28 9.13 6.89
CA ALA A 61 -1.77 8.67 5.59
C ALA A 61 -1.03 7.33 5.72
N ALA A 62 -0.14 7.17 6.71
CA ALA A 62 0.55 5.90 6.95
C ALA A 62 -0.41 4.74 7.27
N TYR A 63 -1.48 5.03 8.02
CA TYR A 63 -2.52 4.05 8.31
C TYR A 63 -3.28 3.63 7.05
N ASP A 64 -3.66 4.59 6.21
CA ASP A 64 -4.37 4.30 4.97
C ASP A 64 -3.48 3.48 4.01
N LEU A 65 -2.18 3.78 3.92
CA LEU A 65 -1.22 2.98 3.17
C LEU A 65 -1.19 1.55 3.67
N ASP A 66 -1.03 1.38 4.99
CA ASP A 66 -0.99 0.07 5.64
C ASP A 66 -2.24 -0.77 5.28
N LYS A 67 -3.41 -0.15 5.33
CA LYS A 67 -4.67 -0.82 4.99
C LYS A 67 -4.74 -1.23 3.52
N VAL A 68 -4.35 -0.36 2.61
CA VAL A 68 -4.32 -0.67 1.17
C VAL A 68 -3.33 -1.81 0.89
N LEU A 69 -2.11 -1.72 1.40
CA LEU A 69 -1.09 -2.73 1.18
C LEU A 69 -1.49 -4.08 1.76
N ARG A 70 -2.01 -4.13 2.98
CA ARG A 70 -2.54 -5.37 3.59
C ARG A 70 -3.73 -5.93 2.84
N PHE A 71 -4.59 -5.08 2.29
CA PHE A 71 -5.71 -5.53 1.48
C PHE A 71 -5.22 -6.20 0.20
N ILE A 72 -4.25 -5.58 -0.49
CA ILE A 72 -3.65 -6.10 -1.72
C ILE A 72 -2.87 -7.40 -1.47
N ASP A 73 -2.01 -7.44 -0.44
CA ASP A 73 -1.31 -8.66 0.01
C ASP A 73 -2.30 -9.76 0.43
N ASN A 74 -3.55 -9.44 0.77
CA ASN A 74 -4.57 -10.43 1.10
C ASN A 74 -5.47 -10.83 -0.08
N VAL A 75 -5.28 -10.29 -1.29
CA VAL A 75 -6.09 -10.69 -2.45
C VAL A 75 -5.88 -12.18 -2.73
N ASP A 76 -6.96 -12.87 -3.12
CA ASP A 76 -6.95 -14.30 -3.47
C ASP A 76 -5.91 -14.55 -4.58
N ASP A 77 -4.76 -15.10 -4.19
CA ASP A 77 -3.60 -15.30 -5.05
C ASP A 77 -3.87 -16.28 -6.20
N ARG A 78 -4.91 -17.12 -6.11
CA ARG A 78 -5.42 -17.94 -7.23
C ARG A 78 -5.92 -17.09 -8.40
N THR A 79 -6.19 -15.81 -8.16
CA THR A 79 -6.63 -14.84 -9.17
C THR A 79 -5.48 -13.95 -9.66
N LEU A 80 -4.29 -14.06 -9.09
CA LEU A 80 -3.14 -13.19 -9.38
C LEU A 80 -1.93 -13.96 -9.91
N ASN A 81 -1.14 -13.30 -10.75
CA ASN A 81 0.11 -13.86 -11.25
C ASN A 81 1.29 -13.46 -10.37
N CYS A 82 2.20 -14.39 -10.15
CA CYS A 82 3.44 -14.16 -9.42
C CYS A 82 3.24 -13.54 -8.03
N SER A 83 2.13 -13.84 -7.38
CA SER A 83 1.73 -13.33 -6.06
C SER A 83 1.51 -14.46 -5.07
N ARG A 84 1.71 -14.19 -3.79
CA ARG A 84 1.41 -15.10 -2.68
C ARG A 84 0.71 -14.31 -1.59
N ASN A 85 -0.51 -14.71 -1.29
CA ASN A 85 -1.27 -13.95 -0.30
C ASN A 85 -0.67 -14.04 1.11
N ARG A 86 -0.77 -12.94 1.86
CA ARG A 86 -0.38 -12.80 3.27
C ARG A 86 1.08 -13.11 3.54
N ASN A 87 1.95 -12.86 2.57
CA ASN A 87 3.38 -13.08 2.75
C ASN A 87 4.09 -11.81 3.30
N GLY A 88 3.37 -10.68 3.35
CA GLY A 88 3.91 -9.42 3.84
C GLY A 88 4.74 -8.67 2.79
N TYR A 89 4.61 -8.99 1.51
CA TYR A 89 5.22 -8.30 0.39
C TYR A 89 4.16 -7.87 -0.60
N ILE A 90 4.51 -6.90 -1.45
CA ILE A 90 3.74 -6.63 -2.67
C ILE A 90 4.48 -7.32 -3.80
N ASP A 91 3.94 -8.45 -4.22
CA ASP A 91 4.55 -9.34 -5.18
C ASP A 91 4.28 -8.91 -6.64
N GLY A 92 4.98 -9.56 -7.58
CA GLY A 92 4.80 -9.36 -9.03
C GLY A 92 5.87 -8.51 -9.70
N PHE A 93 6.89 -8.05 -8.98
CA PHE A 93 8.10 -7.51 -9.60
C PHE A 93 8.88 -8.63 -10.31
N CYS A 94 9.26 -8.40 -11.57
CA CYS A 94 10.18 -9.28 -12.30
C CYS A 94 11.56 -9.22 -11.65
N ALA A 95 12.31 -10.33 -11.66
CA ALA A 95 13.62 -10.46 -11.02
C ALA A 95 14.70 -9.47 -11.50
N ASN A 96 14.45 -8.74 -12.61
CA ASN A 96 15.35 -7.71 -13.15
C ASN A 96 14.93 -6.28 -12.75
N GLY A 97 13.88 -6.08 -11.96
CA GLY A 97 13.45 -4.77 -11.44
C GLY A 97 12.75 -3.84 -12.45
N TYR A 98 12.69 -4.19 -13.74
CA TYR A 98 12.12 -3.33 -14.78
C TYR A 98 10.70 -3.70 -15.23
N GLY A 99 10.22 -4.89 -14.88
CA GLY A 99 8.91 -5.40 -15.30
C GLY A 99 8.01 -5.70 -14.11
N THR A 100 6.70 -5.48 -14.27
CA THR A 100 5.68 -6.01 -13.37
C THR A 100 4.88 -7.08 -14.09
N ALA A 101 4.65 -8.20 -13.43
CA ALA A 101 3.75 -9.24 -13.92
C ALA A 101 2.34 -8.65 -14.10
N ASP A 102 1.70 -8.94 -15.23
CA ASP A 102 0.32 -8.53 -15.44
C ASP A 102 -0.60 -9.21 -14.43
N ASN A 103 -1.64 -8.51 -13.98
CA ASN A 103 -2.61 -9.02 -13.01
C ASN A 103 -1.93 -9.60 -11.74
N SER A 104 -0.97 -8.87 -11.18
CA SER A 104 -0.28 -9.15 -9.91
C SER A 104 -0.61 -8.10 -8.86
N GLU A 105 -0.19 -8.32 -7.61
CA GLU A 105 -0.33 -7.35 -6.53
C GLU A 105 0.27 -5.98 -6.86
N VAL A 106 1.51 -5.93 -7.37
CA VAL A 106 2.12 -4.65 -7.78
C VAL A 106 1.32 -3.96 -8.90
N ARG A 107 0.71 -4.72 -9.82
CA ARG A 107 -0.12 -4.13 -10.88
C ARG A 107 -1.44 -3.59 -10.32
N LEU A 108 -2.01 -4.23 -9.29
CA LEU A 108 -3.16 -3.70 -8.56
C LEU A 108 -2.80 -2.42 -7.81
N LEU A 109 -1.64 -2.39 -7.15
CA LEU A 109 -1.16 -1.20 -6.45
C LEU A 109 -0.88 -0.04 -7.42
N GLN A 110 -0.27 -0.32 -8.57
CA GLN A 110 -0.14 0.64 -9.68
C GLN A 110 -1.50 1.15 -10.14
N ALA A 111 -2.47 0.27 -10.37
CA ALA A 111 -3.80 0.72 -10.77
C ALA A 111 -4.44 1.61 -9.69
N PHE A 112 -4.27 1.26 -8.40
CA PHE A 112 -4.75 2.05 -7.28
C PHE A 112 -4.08 3.43 -7.21
N SER A 113 -2.77 3.56 -7.45
CA SER A 113 -2.10 4.87 -7.39
C SER A 113 -2.71 5.89 -8.38
N TYR A 114 -3.13 5.43 -9.56
CA TYR A 114 -3.78 6.29 -10.56
C TYR A 114 -5.27 6.52 -10.34
N LYS A 115 -5.98 5.49 -9.90
CA LYS A 115 -7.45 5.46 -9.93
C LYS A 115 -8.06 5.64 -8.55
N GLY A 116 -7.40 5.12 -7.52
CA GLY A 116 -7.87 5.13 -6.14
C GLY A 116 -8.74 3.91 -5.83
N TYR A 117 -9.63 4.08 -4.86
CA TYR A 117 -10.32 2.97 -4.18
C TYR A 117 -11.29 2.16 -5.06
N GLU A 118 -11.70 2.64 -6.22
CA GLU A 118 -12.56 1.86 -7.12
C GLU A 118 -11.88 0.59 -7.64
N VAL A 119 -10.55 0.59 -7.72
CA VAL A 119 -9.76 -0.58 -8.15
C VAL A 119 -9.94 -1.74 -7.18
N LEU A 120 -10.06 -1.44 -5.90
CA LEU A 120 -10.12 -2.44 -4.83
C LEU A 120 -11.53 -3.02 -4.63
N ARG A 121 -12.57 -2.35 -5.15
CA ARG A 121 -13.98 -2.60 -4.81
C ARG A 121 -14.48 -4.01 -5.12
N TYR A 122 -13.93 -4.67 -6.13
CA TYR A 122 -14.40 -5.97 -6.62
C TYR A 122 -13.39 -7.10 -6.43
N LEU A 123 -12.27 -6.80 -5.76
CA LEU A 123 -11.24 -7.80 -5.47
C LEU A 123 -11.73 -8.73 -4.36
N ARG A 124 -11.35 -10.00 -4.48
CA ARG A 124 -11.64 -11.03 -3.48
C ARG A 124 -10.43 -11.15 -2.56
N THR A 125 -10.66 -11.11 -1.25
CA THR A 125 -9.63 -11.18 -0.19
C THR A 125 -9.98 -12.21 0.85
#